data_AF-A0A8T5U3Q9-F1
#
_entry.id   AF-A0A8T5U3Q9-F1
#
_cell.length_a   1.000
_cell.length_b   1.000
_cell.length_c   1.000
_cell.angle_alpha   90.00
_cell.angle_beta   90.00
_cell.angle_gamma   90.00
#
_symmetry.space_group_name_H-M   'P 1'
#
loop_
_entity.id
_entity.type
_entity.pdbx_description
1 polymer ?
#
loop_
_entity_poly.entity_id
_entity_poly.type
_entity_poly.pdbx_seq_one_letter_code
_entity_poly.pdbx_strand_id
1 'polypeptide(L)' 'MAWTPPSKFTVVFSFLLLAGGLFILIDQFFLIPGILPNLTFGTFTSDQWWGIFGMGLVFLAWFLMFLGVRLKGL' A
#
# COMPACT_ATOMS: atom_id res chain seq x y z
N MET A 1 -17.30 -1.70 23.36
CA MET A 1 -16.39 -2.27 22.34
C MET A 1 -15.00 -2.28 22.95
N ALA A 2 -14.45 -3.46 23.26
CA ALA A 2 -13.11 -3.53 23.86
C ALA A 2 -12.08 -3.22 22.76
N TRP A 3 -11.50 -2.03 22.78
CA TRP A 3 -10.36 -1.68 21.95
C TRP A 3 -9.23 -2.64 22.29
N THR A 4 -8.81 -3.45 21.32
CA THR A 4 -7.69 -4.36 21.47
C THR A 4 -6.52 -3.83 20.66
N PRO A 5 -5.36 -3.61 21.29
CA PRO A 5 -4.22 -3.08 20.57
C PRO A 5 -3.80 -4.08 19.47
N PRO A 6 -3.55 -3.60 18.24
CA PRO A 6 -3.02 -4.45 17.17
C PRO A 6 -1.66 -5.00 17.56
N SER A 7 -1.30 -6.18 17.03
CA SER A 7 0.02 -6.74 17.29
C SER A 7 1.12 -5.84 16.69
N LYS A 8 2.31 -5.87 17.32
CA LYS A 8 3.49 -5.15 16.81
C LYS A 8 3.81 -5.54 15.37
N PHE A 9 3.58 -6.81 15.00
CA PHE A 9 3.82 -7.30 13.66
C PHE A 9 2.87 -6.66 12.64
N THR A 10 1.57 -6.60 12.94
CA THR A 10 0.57 -5.96 12.06
C THR A 10 0.84 -4.48 11.89
N VAL A 11 1.30 -3.79 12.95
CA VAL A 11 1.72 -2.38 12.86
C VAL A 11 2.93 -2.24 11.94
N VAL A 12 3.99 -3.02 12.13
CA VAL A 12 5.19 -2.93 11.28
C VAL A 12 4.87 -3.25 9.83
N PHE A 13 4.06 -4.28 9.57
CA PHE A 13 3.69 -4.68 8.23
C PHE A 13 2.80 -3.64 7.52
N SER A 14 1.83 -3.04 8.22
CA SER A 14 0.99 -1.98 7.65
C SER A 14 1.81 -0.73 7.33
N PHE A 15 2.80 -0.37 8.17
CA PHE A 15 3.72 0.73 7.87
C PHE A 15 4.59 0.48 6.64
N LEU A 16 5.11 -0.76 6.47
CA LEU A 16 5.91 -1.11 5.29
C LEU A 16 5.08 -1.04 4.00
N LEU A 17 3.84 -1.54 4.03
CA LEU A 17 2.93 -1.45 2.90
C LEU A 17 2.55 -0.01 2.59
N LEU A 18 2.31 0.82 3.62
CA LEU A 18 2.02 2.24 3.44
C LEU A 18 3.22 2.97 2.82
N ALA A 19 4.43 2.74 3.33
CA ALA A 19 5.65 3.33 2.80
C ALA A 19 5.89 2.94 1.33
N GLY A 20 5.71 1.66 1.00
CA GLY A 20 5.80 1.18 -0.38
C GLY A 20 4.74 1.79 -1.30
N GLY A 21 3.49 1.86 -0.85
CA GLY A 21 2.40 2.49 -1.60
C GLY A 21 2.63 3.98 -1.84
N LEU A 22 3.08 4.72 -0.82
CA LEU A 22 3.42 6.14 -0.95
C LEU A 22 4.61 6.37 -1.89
N PHE A 23 5.63 5.53 -1.82
CA PHE A 23 6.78 5.61 -2.73
C PHE A 23 6.34 5.52 -4.20
N ILE A 24 5.48 4.55 -4.53
CA ILE A 24 4.93 4.39 -5.88
C ILE A 24 4.08 5.60 -6.28
N LEU A 25 3.22 6.10 -5.39
CA LEU A 25 2.38 7.26 -5.70
C LEU A 25 3.20 8.55 -5.90
N ILE A 26 4.29 8.73 -5.15
CA ILE A 26 5.20 9.86 -5.33
C ILE A 26 5.88 9.77 -6.70
N ASP A 27 6.39 8.60 -7.06
CA ASP A 27 7.00 8.39 -8.38
C ASP A 27 6.03 8.75 -9.52
N GLN A 28 4.78 8.29 -9.41
CA GLN A 28 3.72 8.56 -10.40
C GLN A 28 3.30 10.03 -10.45
N PHE A 29 3.26 10.72 -9.31
CA PHE A 29 2.85 12.13 -9.24
C PHE A 29 3.94 13.08 -9.75
N PHE A 30 5.21 12.75 -9.49
CA PHE A 30 6.36 13.56 -9.90
C PHE A 30 6.98 13.11 -11.23
N LEU A 31 6.46 12.04 -11.85
CA LEU A 31 6.91 11.47 -13.13
C LEU A 31 8.44 11.27 -13.17
N ILE A 32 9.00 10.68 -12.10
CA ILE A 32 10.45 10.52 -11.99
C ILE A 32 10.88 9.37 -12.94
N PRO A 33 11.67 9.66 -13.99
CA PRO A 33 11.99 8.64 -14.98
C PRO A 33 12.95 7.60 -14.41
N GLY A 34 12.62 6.31 -14.59
CA GLY A 34 13.55 5.19 -14.40
C GLY A 34 13.56 4.55 -13.00
N ILE A 35 12.66 4.95 -12.10
CA ILE A 35 12.51 4.29 -10.79
C ILE A 35 11.65 3.02 -10.90
N LEU A 36 10.49 3.13 -11.54
CA LEU A 36 9.58 2.01 -11.74
C LEU A 36 9.82 1.35 -13.10
N PRO A 37 9.88 0.00 -13.17
CA PRO A 37 10.03 -0.69 -14.44
C PRO A 37 8.76 -0.57 -15.28
N ASN A 38 8.93 -0.56 -16.60
CA ASN A 38 7.81 -0.47 -17.52
C ASN A 38 6.99 -1.78 -17.50
N LEU A 39 5.73 -1.68 -17.08
CA LEU A 39 4.76 -2.77 -17.05
C LEU A 39 3.74 -2.60 -18.18
N THR A 40 3.92 -3.36 -19.26
CA THR A 40 2.93 -3.41 -20.35
C THR A 40 2.05 -4.64 -20.20
N PHE A 41 0.96 -4.51 -19.44
CA PHE A 41 -0.05 -5.56 -19.30
C PHE A 41 -1.38 -5.12 -19.93
N GLY A 42 -1.80 -5.81 -21.00
CA GLY A 42 -3.09 -5.56 -21.65
C GLY A 42 -3.20 -4.16 -22.27
N THR A 43 -4.34 -3.52 -22.07
CA THR A 43 -4.69 -2.21 -22.67
C THR A 43 -4.27 -1.01 -21.84
N PHE A 44 -3.86 -1.20 -20.58
CA PHE A 44 -3.49 -0.11 -19.69
C PHE A 44 -2.01 0.24 -19.83
N THR A 45 -1.70 1.53 -19.69
CA THR A 45 -0.31 2.00 -19.67
C THR A 45 0.37 1.60 -18.36
N SER A 46 1.70 1.54 -18.36
CA SER A 46 2.50 1.22 -17.16
C SER A 46 2.17 2.14 -15.99
N ASP A 47 1.96 3.42 -16.26
CA ASP A 47 1.62 4.41 -15.22
C ASP A 47 0.26 4.11 -14.57
N GLN A 48 -0.73 3.68 -15.36
CA GLN A 48 -2.03 3.29 -14.84
C GLN A 48 -1.93 2.06 -13.93
N TRP A 49 -1.10 1.07 -14.29
CA TRP A 49 -0.86 -0.09 -13.45
C TRP A 49 -0.17 0.27 -12.13
N TRP A 50 0.88 1.08 -12.19
CA TRP A 50 1.59 1.52 -10.99
C TRP A 50 0.70 2.39 -10.09
N GLY A 51 -0.14 3.25 -10.67
CA GLY A 51 -1.15 3.97 -9.92
C GLY A 51 -2.12 3.04 -9.17
N ILE A 52 -2.61 1.99 -9.83
CA ILE A 52 -3.49 0.98 -9.21
C ILE A 52 -2.75 0.24 -8.09
N PHE A 53 -1.50 -0.18 -8.30
CA PHE A 53 -0.71 -0.85 -7.26
C PHE A 53 -0.42 0.06 -6.07
N GLY A 54 -0.06 1.32 -6.31
CA GLY A 54 0.17 2.32 -5.26
C GLY A 54 -1.08 2.51 -4.39
N MET A 55 -2.23 2.75 -5.02
CA MET A 55 -3.51 2.88 -4.30
C MET A 55 -3.90 1.59 -3.58
N GLY A 56 -3.71 0.43 -4.21
CA GLY A 56 -3.99 -0.87 -3.63
C GLY A 56 -3.17 -1.15 -2.37
N LEU A 57 -1.88 -0.79 -2.36
CA LEU A 57 -1.00 -0.93 -1.19
C LEU A 57 -1.40 0.00 -0.04
N VAL A 58 -1.74 1.26 -0.33
CA VAL A 58 -2.23 2.21 0.69
C VAL A 58 -3.54 1.71 1.29
N PHE A 59 -4.47 1.23 0.46
CA PHE A 59 -5.72 0.65 0.93
C PHE A 59 -5.48 -0.60 1.79
N LEU A 60 -4.60 -1.51 1.35
CA LEU A 60 -4.25 -2.72 2.09
C LEU A 60 -3.61 -2.40 3.45
N ALA A 61 -2.71 -1.42 3.49
CA ALA A 61 -2.10 -0.94 4.73
C ALA A 61 -3.16 -0.44 5.73
N TRP A 62 -4.09 0.39 5.26
CA TRP A 62 -5.20 0.87 6.07
C TRP A 62 -6.11 -0.27 6.52
N PHE A 63 -6.44 -1.19 5.62
CA PHE A 63 -7.32 -2.33 5.90
C PHE A 63 -6.72 -3.26 6.96
N LEU A 64 -5.41 -3.54 6.89
CA LEU A 64 -4.71 -4.34 7.90
C LEU A 64 -4.69 -3.66 9.26
N MET A 65 -4.48 -2.35 9.29
CA MET A 65 -4.55 -1.58 10.54
C MET A 65 -5.97 -1.61 11.14
N PHE A 66 -6.99 -1.49 10.30
CA PHE A 66 -8.40 -1.61 10.71
C PHE A 66 -8.70 -3.00 11.28
N LEU A 67 -8.25 -4.07 10.60
CA LEU A 67 -8.41 -5.44 11.06
C LEU A 67 -7.66 -5.69 12.38
N GLY A 68 -6.43 -5.22 12.53
CA GLY A 68 -5.66 -5.38 13.77
C GLY A 68 -6.33 -4.71 14.98
N VAL A 69 -7.07 -3.61 14.77
CA VAL A 69 -7.84 -2.96 15.85
C VAL A 69 -9.15 -3.71 16.17
N ARG A 70 -9.76 -4.36 15.17
CA ARG A 70 -11.06 -5.03 15.29
C ARG A 70 -10.99 -6.49 15.71
N LEU A 71 -9.92 -7.19 15.33
CA LEU A 71 -9.72 -8.61 15.59
C LEU A 71 -8.68 -8.78 16.69
N LYS A 72 -9.08 -9.40 17.81
CA LYS A 72 -8.15 -9.77 18.89
C LYS A 72 -7.07 -10.70 18.35
N GLY A 73 -5.81 -10.26 18.39
CA GLY A 73 -4.65 -11.13 18.15
C GLY A 73 -4.07 -11.11 16.73
N LEU A 74 -4.52 -10.18 15.87
CA LEU A 74 -3.81 -9.84 14.62
C LEU A 74 -2.83 -8.69 14.85
#